data_AF-A0A7V3K4K2-F1
#
_entry.id   AF-A0A7V3K4K2-F1
#
_cell.length_a   1.000
_cell.length_b   1.000
_cell.length_c   1.000
_cell.angle_alpha   90.00
_cell.angle_beta   90.00
_cell.angle_gamma   90.00
#
_symmetry.space_group_name_H-M   'P 1'
#
loop_
_entity.id
_entity.type
_entity.pdbx_description
1 polymer ?
#
loop_
_entity_poly.entity_id
_entity_poly.type
_entity_poly.pdbx_seq_one_letter_code
_entity_poly.pdbx_strand_id
1 'polypeptide(L)'
;MTVVAEPPKSQIASLVRRALEAAQRAGRLPPAPVDEIPVDRPRQAERGDYATPVALQLASSMRMPPLRIAEALVAHLPPSEMLEKAEACPPGFVNFTLSTRWLAQQVEV
;
A
#
# COMPACT_ATOMS: atom_id res chain seq x y z
N MET A 1 -23.22 19.16 4.36
CA MET A 1 -21.78 18.91 4.07
C MET A 1 -21.65 17.41 3.92
N THR A 2 -21.73 16.88 2.70
CA THR A 2 -21.68 15.44 2.47
C THR A 2 -20.24 15.00 2.69
N VAL A 3 -19.96 14.35 3.81
CA VAL A 3 -18.69 13.64 3.99
C VAL A 3 -18.80 12.41 3.10
N VAL A 4 -18.35 12.53 1.85
CA VAL A 4 -18.20 11.34 1.00
C VAL A 4 -17.00 10.60 1.58
N ALA A 5 -17.26 9.45 2.21
CA ALA A 5 -16.18 8.58 2.68
C ALA A 5 -15.23 8.30 1.52
N GLU A 6 -13.93 8.56 1.72
CA GLU A 6 -12.93 8.31 0.68
C GLU A 6 -12.89 6.80 0.37
N PRO A 7 -12.89 6.38 -0.91
CA PRO A 7 -12.87 4.96 -1.23
C PRO A 7 -11.58 4.31 -0.71
N PRO A 8 -11.62 3.05 -0.19
CA PRO A 8 -10.46 2.38 0.37
C PRO A 8 -9.23 2.35 -0.54
N LYS A 9 -9.45 2.27 -1.87
CA LYS A 9 -8.40 2.30 -2.89
C LYS A 9 -7.54 3.56 -2.80
N SER A 10 -8.16 4.74 -2.69
CA SER A 10 -7.45 6.03 -2.61
C SER A 10 -6.73 6.18 -1.27
N GLN A 11 -7.35 5.71 -0.19
CA GLN A 11 -6.74 5.74 1.14
C GLN A 11 -5.48 4.87 1.19
N ILE A 12 -5.54 3.65 0.64
CA ILE A 12 -4.38 2.75 0.51
C ILE A 12 -3.29 3.41 -0.33
N ALA A 13 -3.62 4.00 -1.49
CA ALA A 13 -2.64 4.68 -2.33
C ALA A 13 -1.94 5.83 -1.56
N SER A 14 -2.69 6.60 -0.78
CA SER A 14 -2.14 7.65 0.10
C SER A 14 -1.20 7.09 1.18
N LEU A 15 -1.58 5.99 1.83
CA LEU A 15 -0.74 5.31 2.82
C LEU A 15 0.58 4.81 2.20
N VAL A 16 0.53 4.22 1.01
CA VAL A 16 1.72 3.75 0.29
C VAL A 16 2.61 4.91 -0.14
N ARG A 17 2.04 6.04 -0.61
CA ARG A 17 2.82 7.25 -0.93
C ARG A 17 3.59 7.74 0.29
N ARG A 18 2.91 7.84 1.44
CA ARG A 18 3.53 8.25 2.71
C ARG A 18 4.62 7.29 3.16
N ALA A 19 4.42 5.98 2.96
CA ALA A 19 5.41 4.96 3.27
C ALA A 19 6.66 5.09 2.39
N LEU A 20 6.48 5.34 1.09
CA LEU A 20 7.57 5.59 0.16
C LEU A 20 8.40 6.81 0.58
N GLU A 21 7.74 7.94 0.85
CA GLU A 21 8.39 9.17 1.30
C GLU A 21 9.12 8.98 2.64
N ALA A 22 8.54 8.21 3.57
CA ALA A 22 9.17 7.91 4.85
C ALA A 22 10.41 7.02 4.68
N ALA A 23 10.32 5.98 3.85
CA ALA A 23 11.45 5.10 3.54
C ALA A 23 12.58 5.86 2.83
N GLN A 24 12.26 6.82 1.95
CA GLN A 24 13.23 7.70 1.30
C GLN A 24 13.92 8.63 2.31
N ARG A 25 13.15 9.29 3.18
CA ARG A 25 13.69 10.15 4.25
C ARG A 25 14.58 9.37 5.23
N ALA A 26 14.27 8.10 5.48
CA ALA A 26 15.07 7.21 6.32
C ALA A 26 16.30 6.62 5.60
N GLY A 27 16.55 6.97 4.33
CA GLY A 27 17.66 6.45 3.54
C GLY A 27 17.53 4.97 3.18
N ARG A 28 16.33 4.38 3.31
CA ARG A 28 16.04 2.97 3.03
C ARG A 28 15.71 2.72 1.56
N LEU A 29 15.13 3.72 0.90
CA LEU A 29 14.86 3.70 -0.54
C LEU A 29 15.48 4.93 -1.21
N PRO A 30 16.03 4.80 -2.42
CA PRO A 30 16.47 5.94 -3.22
C PRO A 30 15.30 6.87 -3.56
N PRO A 31 15.56 8.17 -3.78
CA PRO A 31 14.56 9.05 -4.37
C PRO A 31 14.19 8.55 -5.77
N ALA A 32 12.90 8.43 -6.04
CA ALA A 32 12.36 8.07 -7.35
C ALA A 32 11.00 8.74 -7.55
N PRO A 33 10.68 9.21 -8.76
CA PRO A 33 9.34 9.71 -9.07
C PRO A 33 8.34 8.56 -9.03
N VAL A 34 7.15 8.84 -8.49
CA VAL A 34 5.98 7.96 -8.60
C VAL A 34 4.77 8.81 -8.92
N ASP A 35 4.26 8.65 -10.14
CA ASP A 35 3.11 9.42 -10.63
C ASP A 35 1.83 8.87 -9.98
N GLU A 36 1.53 7.60 -10.29
CA GLU A 36 0.36 6.89 -9.79
C GLU A 36 0.77 5.67 -8.96
N ILE A 37 0.02 5.41 -7.88
CA ILE A 37 0.13 4.18 -7.10
C ILE A 37 -1.08 3.33 -7.41
N PRO A 38 -0.98 2.36 -8.35
CA PRO A 38 -2.09 1.50 -8.69
C PRO A 38 -2.44 0.61 -7.50
N VAL A 39 -3.72 0.56 -7.15
CA VAL A 39 -4.25 -0.29 -6.08
C VAL A 39 -5.47 -1.00 -6.62
N ASP A 40 -5.47 -2.32 -6.68
CA ASP A 40 -6.57 -3.09 -7.26
C ASP A 40 -6.90 -4.32 -6.42
N ARG A 41 -8.08 -4.89 -6.63
CA ARG A 41 -8.43 -6.16 -6.00
C ARG A 41 -7.59 -7.29 -6.61
N PRO A 42 -6.92 -8.12 -5.79
CA PRO A 42 -6.16 -9.24 -6.31
C PRO A 42 -7.10 -10.29 -6.90
N ARG A 43 -6.58 -11.08 -7.86
CA ARG A 43 -7.34 -12.18 -8.49
C ARG A 43 -7.66 -13.33 -7.52
N GLN A 44 -6.85 -13.49 -6.49
CA GLN A 44 -6.96 -14.54 -5.48
C GLN A 44 -7.25 -13.88 -4.15
N ALA A 45 -8.36 -14.23 -3.50
CA ALA A 45 -8.77 -13.63 -2.21
C ALA A 45 -7.74 -13.86 -1.09
N GLU A 46 -6.94 -14.93 -1.17
CA GLU A 46 -5.85 -15.23 -0.23
C GLU A 46 -4.76 -14.14 -0.21
N ARG A 47 -4.70 -13.28 -1.23
CA ARG A 47 -3.75 -12.14 -1.33
C ARG A 47 -4.31 -10.86 -0.71
N GLY A 48 -5.35 -10.96 0.12
CA GLY A 48 -6.01 -9.83 0.77
C GLY A 48 -7.08 -9.17 -0.10
N ASP A 49 -7.57 -8.04 0.37
CA ASP A 49 -8.65 -7.28 -0.27
C ASP A 49 -8.14 -6.39 -1.41
N TYR A 50 -6.91 -5.88 -1.26
CA TYR A 50 -6.26 -4.99 -2.22
C TYR A 50 -4.79 -5.33 -2.36
N ALA A 51 -4.22 -5.01 -3.52
CA ALA A 51 -2.79 -5.13 -3.78
C ALA A 51 -2.28 -3.98 -4.63
N THR A 52 -1.01 -3.64 -4.47
CA THR A 52 -0.29 -2.71 -5.36
C THR A 52 0.97 -3.36 -5.94
N PRO A 53 1.19 -3.23 -7.27
CA PRO A 53 2.44 -3.61 -7.92
C PRO A 53 3.49 -2.49 -7.90
N VAL A 54 3.29 -1.38 -7.18
CA VAL A 54 4.16 -0.18 -7.29
C VAL A 54 5.65 -0.47 -7.10
N ALA A 55 6.01 -1.45 -6.28
CA ALA A 55 7.41 -1.82 -6.06
C ALA A 55 8.08 -2.39 -7.33
N LEU A 56 7.31 -3.06 -8.20
CA LEU A 56 7.78 -3.52 -9.51
C LEU A 56 8.09 -2.34 -10.44
N GLN A 57 7.26 -1.29 -10.40
CA GLN A 57 7.45 -0.08 -11.21
C GLN A 57 8.68 0.71 -10.75
N LEU A 58 8.89 0.80 -9.44
CA LEU A 58 10.02 1.52 -8.84
C LEU A 58 11.37 0.80 -8.97
N ALA A 59 11.35 -0.53 -9.16
CA ALA A 59 12.56 -1.35 -9.18
C ALA A 59 13.61 -0.88 -10.19
N SER A 60 13.19 -0.50 -11.40
CA SER A 60 14.09 -0.01 -12.44
C SER A 60 14.76 1.31 -12.03
N SER A 61 13.95 2.30 -11.60
CA SER A 61 14.46 3.62 -11.21
C SER A 61 15.35 3.58 -9.97
N MET A 62 15.06 2.70 -9.02
CA MET A 62 15.85 2.52 -7.80
C MET A 62 17.04 1.57 -7.97
N ARG A 63 17.10 0.80 -9.08
CA ARG A 63 18.05 -0.31 -9.29
C ARG A 63 18.09 -1.29 -8.12
N MET A 64 16.90 -1.62 -7.59
CA MET A 64 16.73 -2.50 -6.44
C MET A 64 15.79 -3.67 -6.76
N PRO A 65 15.95 -4.83 -6.12
CA PRO A 65 14.99 -5.92 -6.26
C PRO A 65 13.59 -5.47 -5.80
N PRO A 66 12.52 -5.71 -6.59
CA PRO A 66 11.19 -5.22 -6.25
C PRO A 66 10.68 -5.71 -4.90
N LEU A 67 11.00 -6.96 -4.51
CA LEU A 67 10.63 -7.48 -3.20
C LEU A 67 11.24 -6.66 -2.05
N ARG A 68 12.50 -6.20 -2.18
CA ARG A 68 13.14 -5.33 -1.19
C ARG A 68 12.45 -3.99 -1.06
N ILE A 69 11.95 -3.46 -2.18
CA ILE A 69 11.16 -2.21 -2.18
C ILE A 69 9.82 -2.45 -1.48
N ALA A 70 9.13 -3.54 -1.80
CA ALA A 70 7.87 -3.92 -1.15
C ALA A 70 8.04 -4.09 0.37
N GLU A 71 9.09 -4.79 0.82
CA GLU A 71 9.45 -4.93 2.24
C GLU A 71 9.67 -3.57 2.91
N ALA A 72 10.42 -2.67 2.25
CA ALA A 72 10.67 -1.34 2.77
C ALA A 72 9.38 -0.49 2.87
N LEU A 73 8.48 -0.60 1.89
CA LEU A 73 7.17 0.05 1.93
C LEU A 73 6.35 -0.44 3.12
N VAL A 74 6.23 -1.76 3.30
CA VAL A 74 5.48 -2.33 4.44
C VAL A 74 6.06 -1.88 5.77
N ALA A 75 7.39 -1.88 5.91
CA ALA A 75 8.08 -1.47 7.14
C ALA A 75 7.91 0.02 7.49
N HIS A 76 7.56 0.87 6.52
CA HIS A 76 7.37 2.31 6.71
C HIS A 76 5.91 2.76 6.55
N LEU A 77 4.97 1.81 6.47
CA LEU A 77 3.55 2.16 6.48
C LEU A 77 3.20 2.87 7.79
N PRO A 78 2.52 4.03 7.71
CA PRO A 78 2.01 4.67 8.92
C PRO A 78 0.91 3.79 9.55
N PRO A 79 0.70 3.89 10.87
CA PRO A 79 -0.42 3.22 11.53
C PRO A 79 -1.76 3.58 10.87
N SER A 80 -2.64 2.60 10.72
CA SER A 80 -3.96 2.76 10.11
C SER A 80 -4.96 1.84 10.79
N GLU A 81 -6.12 2.38 11.19
CA GLU A 81 -7.23 1.57 11.70
C GLU A 81 -7.94 0.80 10.58
N MET A 82 -7.80 1.27 9.34
CA MET A 82 -8.40 0.67 8.14
C MET A 82 -7.69 -0.64 7.75
N LEU A 83 -6.37 -0.73 7.96
CA LEU A 83 -5.58 -1.90 7.57
C LEU A 83 -5.39 -2.83 8.77
N GLU A 84 -5.82 -4.08 8.61
CA GLU A 84 -5.48 -5.15 9.55
C GLU A 84 -4.08 -5.71 9.28
N LYS A 85 -3.72 -5.82 8.00
CA LYS A 85 -2.44 -6.37 7.58
C LYS A 85 -1.95 -5.73 6.28
N ALA A 86 -0.65 -5.55 6.18
CA ALA A 86 0.06 -5.30 4.93
C ALA A 86 1.24 -6.27 4.81
N GLU A 87 1.43 -6.87 3.63
CA GLU A 87 2.45 -7.89 3.42
C GLU A 87 3.14 -7.72 2.06
N ALA A 88 4.47 -7.84 2.07
CA ALA A 88 5.28 -7.86 0.85
C ALA A 88 5.34 -9.29 0.31
N CYS A 89 4.98 -9.48 -0.96
CA CYS A 89 4.94 -10.79 -1.59
C CYS A 89 5.72 -10.81 -2.91
N PRO A 90 6.41 -11.93 -3.25
CA PRO A 90 7.00 -12.11 -4.56
C PRO A 90 5.96 -11.96 -5.69
N PRO A 91 6.32 -11.38 -6.84
CA PRO A 91 7.63 -10.83 -7.21
C PRO A 91 7.93 -9.41 -6.69
N GLY A 92 7.04 -8.77 -5.95
CA GLY A 92 7.14 -7.36 -5.53
C GLY A 92 5.78 -6.67 -5.37
N PHE A 93 4.76 -7.42 -4.97
CA PHE A 93 3.46 -6.86 -4.63
C PHE A 93 3.44 -6.50 -3.15
N VAL A 94 2.66 -5.47 -2.81
CA VAL A 94 2.21 -5.27 -1.43
C VAL A 94 0.72 -5.58 -1.37
N ASN A 95 0.37 -6.57 -0.57
CA ASN A 95 -1.00 -7.04 -0.34
C ASN A 95 -1.53 -6.40 0.94
N PHE A 96 -2.82 -6.06 0.95
CA PHE A 96 -3.50 -5.37 2.06
C PHE A 96 -4.77 -6.12 2.45
N THR A 97 -4.95 -6.33 3.74
CA THR A 97 -6.19 -6.84 4.34
C THR A 97 -6.85 -5.72 5.14
N LEU A 98 -8.11 -5.44 4.85
CA LEU A 98 -8.89 -4.46 5.58
C LEU A 98 -9.31 -4.99 6.94
N SER A 99 -9.36 -4.10 7.93
CA SER A 99 -9.88 -4.45 9.25
C SER A 99 -11.37 -4.72 9.20
N THR A 100 -11.76 -5.91 9.65
CA THR A 100 -13.18 -6.27 9.81
C THR A 100 -13.88 -5.31 10.77
N ARG A 101 -13.19 -4.84 11.82
CA ARG A 101 -13.73 -3.85 12.77
C ARG A 101 -14.01 -2.52 12.07
N TRP A 102 -13.06 -2.04 11.27
CA TRP A 102 -13.24 -0.81 10.52
C TRP A 102 -14.36 -0.94 9.49
N LEU A 103 -14.41 -2.04 8.74
CA LEU A 103 -15.47 -2.33 7.78
C LEU A 103 -16.86 -2.31 8.42
N ALA A 104 -17.01 -2.90 9.61
CA ALA A 104 -18.27 -2.89 10.35
C ALA A 104 -18.73 -1.47 10.74
N GLN A 105 -17.81 -0.53 10.93
CA GLN A 105 -18.12 0.87 11.20
C GLN A 105 -18.49 1.67 9.94
N GLN A 106 -18.14 1.17 8.75
CA GLN A 106 -18.50 1.81 7.48
C GLN A 106 -19.89 1.42 6.97
N VAL A 107 -20.50 0.38 7.56
CA VAL A 107 -21.87 -0.04 7.27
C VAL A 107 -22.79 0.55 8.35
N GLU A 108 -23.09 1.85 8.25
CA GLU A 108 -24.26 2.41 8.94
C GLU A 108 -25.52 1.98 8.18
N VAL A 109 -26.46 1.39 8.94
CA VAL A 109 -27.79 0.93 8.50
C VAL A 109 -28.73 2.13 8.36
#